data_AF-A0A7K2ZGL8-F1
#
_entry.id   AF-A0A7K2ZGL8-F1
#
_cell.length_a   1.000
_cell.length_b   1.000
_cell.length_c   1.000
_cell.angle_alpha   90.00
_cell.angle_beta   90.00
_cell.angle_gamma   90.00
#
_symmetry.space_group_name_H-M   'P 1'
#
loop_
_entity.id
_entity.type
_entity.pdbx_description
1 polymer ?
#
loop_
_entity_poly.entity_id
_entity_poly.type
_entity_poly.pdbx_seq_one_letter_code
_entity_poly.pdbx_strand_id
1 'polypeptide(L)' 'IAAGRAAGMRVVGVGPRAAALSPDAHVEDLTRIRVEAAEDGTIRLHIDEA' A
#
# COMPACT_ATOMS: atom_id res chain seq x y z
N ILE A 1 -8.40 -5.47 -2.38
CA ILE A 1 -7.15 -6.21 -2.67
C ILE A 1 -7.26 -7.00 -3.98
N ALA A 2 -8.19 -7.95 -4.12
CA ALA A 2 -8.30 -8.80 -5.32
C ALA A 2 -8.40 -8.03 -6.65
N ALA A 3 -9.22 -6.97 -6.71
CA ALA A 3 -9.34 -6.14 -7.92
C ALA A 3 -8.03 -5.43 -8.30
N GLY A 4 -7.31 -4.86 -7.32
CA GLY A 4 -6.02 -4.20 -7.57
C GLY A 4 -4.96 -5.17 -8.09
N ARG A 5 -4.90 -6.38 -7.51
CA ARG A 5 -4.04 -7.44 -8.02
C ARG A 5 -4.42 -7.90 -9.43
N ALA A 6 -5.70 -8.08 -9.72
CA ALA A 6 -6.17 -8.44 -11.05
C ALA A 6 -5.82 -7.36 -12.10
N ALA A 7 -5.71 -6.10 -11.68
CA ALA A 7 -5.26 -4.99 -12.50
C ALA A 7 -3.72 -4.86 -12.60
N GLY A 8 -2.94 -5.78 -12.01
CA GLY A 8 -1.48 -5.72 -12.00
C GLY A 8 -0.90 -4.60 -11.12
N MET A 9 -1.69 -4.05 -10.19
CA MET A 9 -1.26 -2.99 -9.28
C MET A 9 -0.54 -3.58 -8.05
N ARG A 10 0.38 -2.79 -7.48
CA ARG A 10 0.90 -3.00 -6.12
C ARG A 10 -0.13 -2.53 -5.11
N VAL A 11 -0.43 -3.35 -4.11
CA VAL A 11 -1.51 -3.13 -3.14
C VAL A 11 -0.97 -3.01 -1.72
N VAL A 12 -1.29 -1.89 -1.06
CA VAL A 12 -1.10 -1.74 0.38
C VAL A 12 -2.37 -2.16 1.11
N GLY A 13 -2.26 -3.12 2.01
CA GLY A 13 -3.33 -3.52 2.91
C GLY A 13 -3.31 -2.68 4.18
N VAL A 14 -4.43 -2.05 4.52
CA VAL A 14 -4.54 -1.19 5.71
C VAL A 14 -5.47 -1.85 6.73
N GLY A 15 -5.02 -1.89 7.99
CA GLY A 15 -5.80 -2.39 9.11
C GLY A 15 -5.61 -3.88 9.40
N PRO A 16 -6.11 -4.35 10.56
CA PRO A 16 -5.80 -5.67 11.11
C PRO A 16 -6.30 -6.83 10.24
N ARG A 17 -7.40 -6.63 9.49
CA ARG A 17 -7.94 -7.67 8.60
C ARG A 17 -7.17 -7.82 7.30
N ALA A 18 -6.38 -6.82 6.92
CA ALA A 18 -5.69 -6.82 5.63
C ALA A 18 -4.46 -7.75 5.64
N ALA A 19 -3.83 -7.97 6.79
CA ALA A 19 -2.67 -8.86 6.93
C ALA A 19 -2.97 -10.29 6.43
N ALA A 20 -4.16 -10.81 6.77
CA ALA A 20 -4.60 -12.15 6.36
C ALA A 20 -4.75 -12.31 4.83
N LEU A 21 -4.83 -11.21 4.10
CA LEU A 21 -4.99 -11.20 2.65
C LEU A 21 -3.65 -11.13 1.92
N SER A 22 -2.50 -11.17 2.61
CA SER A 22 -1.15 -11.13 2.03
C SER A 22 -0.99 -10.01 0.96
N PRO A 23 -1.17 -8.73 1.31
CA PRO A 23 -0.93 -7.60 0.41
C PRO A 23 0.57 -7.45 0.08
N ASP A 24 0.93 -6.60 -0.87
CA ASP A 24 2.34 -6.33 -1.21
C ASP A 24 3.06 -5.55 -0.11
N ALA A 25 2.30 -4.76 0.65
CA ALA A 25 2.72 -4.15 1.91
C ALA A 25 1.53 -4.07 2.88
N HIS A 26 1.78 -4.11 4.18
CA HIS A 26 0.75 -4.01 5.22
C HIS A 26 1.07 -2.91 6.22
N VAL A 27 0.06 -2.14 6.63
CA VAL A 27 0.14 -1.15 7.70
C VAL A 27 -1.11 -1.23 8.59
N GLU A 28 -1.00 -0.81 9.85
CA GLU A 28 -2.17 -0.77 10.74
C GLU A 28 -3.13 0.36 10.37
N ASP A 29 -2.63 1.51 9.93
CA ASP A 29 -3.46 2.64 9.53
C ASP A 29 -2.73 3.54 8.50
N LEU A 30 -3.44 4.57 8.01
CA LEU A 30 -2.94 5.48 6.98
C LEU A 30 -1.89 6.47 7.48
N THR A 31 -1.71 6.63 8.80
CA THR A 31 -0.71 7.58 9.34
C THR A 31 0.72 7.12 9.08
N ARG A 32 0.90 5.82 8.79
CA ARG A 32 2.18 5.20 8.42
C ARG A 32 2.45 5.22 6.92
N ILE A 33 1.63 5.92 6.14
CA ILE A 33 1.80 6.06 4.70
C ILE A 33 2.11 7.52 4.40
N ARG A 34 3.27 7.76 3.80
CA ARG A 34 3.60 9.04 3.19
C ARG A 34 3.60 8.91 1.67
N VAL A 35 2.93 9.85 1.01
CA VAL A 35 2.77 9.87 -0.44
C VAL A 35 3.56 11.03 -1.01
N GLU A 36 4.36 10.75 -2.03
CA GLU A 36 5.13 11.74 -2.78
C GLU A 36 4.87 11.60 -4.27
N ALA A 37 4.55 12.70 -4.93
CA ALA A 37 4.56 12.76 -6.38
C ALA A 37 6.02 12.87 -6.85
N ALA A 38 6.43 11.96 -7.73
CA ALA A 38 7.75 11.99 -8.35
C ALA A 38 7.71 12.77 -9.68
N GLU A 39 8.87 13.27 -10.10
CA GLU A 39 9.02 14.09 -11.31
C GLU A 39 8.71 13.32 -12.60
N ASP A 40 8.78 11.98 -12.55
CA ASP A 40 8.45 11.08 -13.66
C ASP A 40 6.93 10.80 -13.78
N GLY A 41 6.10 11.50 -13.01
CA GLY A 41 4.65 11.32 -12.99
C GLY A 41 4.19 10.08 -12.20
N THR A 42 5.10 9.39 -11.52
CA THR A 42 4.75 8.29 -10.63
C THR A 42 4.42 8.77 -9.22
N ILE A 43 3.77 7.90 -8.44
CA ILE A 43 3.53 8.11 -7.02
C ILE A 43 4.46 7.19 -6.24
N ARG A 44 5.32 7.78 -5.40
CA ARG A 44 6.16 7.05 -4.45
C ARG A 44 5.43 6.97 -3.11
N LEU A 45 5.26 5.76 -2.62
CA LEU A 45 4.73 5.50 -1.28
C LEU A 45 5.91 5.14 -0.37
N HIS A 46 6.03 5.84 0.73
CA HIS A 46 6.87 5.48 1.86
C HIS A 46 5.99 4.80 2.90
N ILE A 47 6.44 3.65 3.38
CA ILE A 47 5.71 2.80 4.30
C ILE A 47 6.57 2.62 5.53
N ASP A 48 6.09 3.11 6.66
CA ASP A 48 6.76 2.93 7.93
C ASP A 48 6.34 1.58 8.51
N GLU A 49 7.31 0.67 8.67
CA GLU A 49 7.11 -0.58 9.39
C GLU A 49 6.97 -0.29 10.89
N ALA A 50 6.06 -1.01 11.56
CA ALA A 50 5.93 -1.00 13.01
C ALA A 50 6.56 -2.26 13.62
#